data_AF-A0A1B7NVM7-F1
#
_entry.id   AF-A0A1B7NVM7-F1
#
_cell.length_a   1.000
_cell.length_b   1.000
_cell.length_c   1.000
_cell.angle_alpha   90.00
_cell.angle_beta   90.00
_cell.angle_gamma   90.00
#
_symmetry.space_group_name_H-M   'P 1'
#
loop_
_entity.id
_entity.type
_entity.pdbx_description
1 polymer ?
#
loop_
_entity_poly.entity_id
_entity_poly.type
_entity_poly.pdbx_seq_one_letter_code
_entity_poly.pdbx_strand_id
1 'polypeptide(L)'
;MKGQMDQMLHDRKDQYPLAQILIAKLIKERKPIGADIEEFLAAMKACDRISQTYHQILDCPTCYFQAEDSIIKNNFTVITDVEPVFFSQMPLADLREYTFEPLQTKNRFYEYGDEEFLSVADNEIVNILRTASKETPEFLTLGRSRKWHNEIALRNVRWPFELVPSRSPERYEWQTTFIWGLKSLPHTVILSFQATRSPAPIMRGELLSILSVTWWKNKLIFGTVHKFIPILLISIRTGSFRTCEAFYTGSKFVLRYSKPVPMNFTEPIEDRVKAFDWVIQWLLSTPLGDTQNLESAISMGRRVSSRPR
;
A
#
# COMPACT_ATOMS: atom_id res chain seq x y z
N MET A 1 -9.53 14.03 -21.24
CA MET A 1 -8.59 13.97 -20.09
C MET A 1 -8.60 12.63 -19.33
N LYS A 2 -9.68 11.83 -19.34
CA LYS A 2 -9.79 10.58 -18.54
C LYS A 2 -8.88 9.41 -18.98
N GLY A 3 -8.32 9.43 -20.19
CA GLY A 3 -7.45 8.35 -20.73
C GLY A 3 -5.96 8.70 -20.87
N GLN A 4 -5.53 9.89 -20.45
CA GLN A 4 -4.13 10.34 -20.54
C GLN A 4 -3.38 10.29 -19.20
N MET A 5 -4.07 10.06 -18.08
CA MET A 5 -3.46 10.07 -16.75
C MET A 5 -2.61 8.82 -16.46
N ASP A 6 -2.93 7.68 -17.08
CA ASP A 6 -2.34 6.36 -16.77
C ASP A 6 -0.92 6.17 -17.33
N GLN A 7 -0.52 6.96 -18.32
CA GLN A 7 0.81 6.87 -18.93
C GLN A 7 1.89 7.68 -18.20
N MET A 8 1.50 8.59 -17.28
CA MET A 8 2.41 9.61 -16.78
C MET A 8 3.36 9.19 -15.65
N LEU A 9 3.11 8.10 -14.90
CA LEU A 9 4.12 7.61 -13.93
C LEU A 9 5.24 6.84 -14.66
N HIS A 10 4.97 6.37 -15.87
CA HIS A 10 5.98 5.73 -16.73
C HIS A 10 6.64 6.73 -17.69
N ASP A 11 5.98 7.85 -17.98
CA ASP A 11 6.57 8.99 -18.69
C ASP A 11 7.40 9.81 -17.70
N ARG A 12 8.72 9.83 -17.87
CA ARG A 12 9.67 10.56 -16.99
C ARG A 12 9.55 12.08 -17.07
N LYS A 13 8.43 12.62 -17.58
CA LYS A 13 8.19 14.05 -17.72
C LYS A 13 7.66 14.63 -16.42
N ASP A 14 8.29 15.73 -16.00
CA ASP A 14 7.89 16.48 -14.82
C ASP A 14 6.50 17.12 -15.02
N GLN A 15 5.59 16.86 -14.09
CA GLN A 15 4.22 17.39 -14.04
C GLN A 15 4.18 18.85 -13.62
N TYR A 16 5.10 19.29 -12.75
CA TYR A 16 5.13 20.65 -12.23
C TYR A 16 5.44 21.69 -13.33
N PRO A 17 6.48 21.54 -14.18
CA PRO A 17 6.70 22.45 -15.30
C PRO A 17 5.52 22.50 -16.27
N LEU A 18 4.89 21.35 -16.54
CA LEU A 18 3.68 21.28 -17.39
C LEU A 18 2.50 22.04 -16.76
N ALA A 19 2.30 21.90 -15.45
CA ALA A 19 1.28 22.64 -14.72
C ALA A 19 1.52 24.15 -14.75
N GLN A 20 2.78 24.60 -14.58
CA GLN A 20 3.15 26.00 -14.70
C GLN A 20 2.81 26.57 -16.10
N ILE A 21 3.16 25.83 -17.16
CA ILE A 21 2.84 26.22 -18.54
C ILE A 21 1.32 26.31 -18.75
N LEU A 22 0.56 25.33 -18.25
CA LEU A 22 -0.89 25.31 -18.37
C LEU A 22 -1.55 26.49 -17.65
N ILE A 23 -1.13 26.79 -16.41
CA ILE A 23 -1.62 27.94 -15.65
C ILE A 23 -1.31 29.24 -16.37
N ALA A 24 -0.07 29.42 -16.85
CA ALA A 24 0.32 30.62 -17.60
C ALA A 24 -0.55 30.80 -18.87
N LYS A 25 -0.87 29.71 -19.56
CA LYS A 25 -1.77 29.71 -20.72
C LYS A 25 -3.19 30.12 -20.34
N LEU A 26 -3.75 29.57 -19.26
CA LEU A 26 -5.10 29.91 -18.79
C LEU A 26 -5.21 31.38 -18.38
N ILE A 27 -4.19 31.90 -17.68
CA ILE A 27 -4.09 33.32 -17.32
C ILE A 27 -4.06 34.20 -18.57
N LYS A 28 -3.20 33.85 -19.54
CA LYS A 28 -3.09 34.59 -20.81
C LYS A 28 -4.41 34.59 -21.59
N GLU A 29 -5.14 33.48 -21.57
CA GLU A 29 -6.45 33.32 -22.22
C GLU A 29 -7.62 33.88 -21.39
N ARG A 30 -7.35 34.48 -20.21
CA ARG A 30 -8.36 34.98 -19.26
C ARG A 30 -9.42 33.94 -18.90
N LYS A 31 -9.04 32.66 -18.89
CA LYS A 31 -9.93 31.55 -18.52
C LYS A 31 -9.97 31.40 -17.01
N PRO A 32 -11.14 31.08 -16.43
CA PRO A 32 -11.25 30.83 -15.00
C PRO A 32 -10.43 29.59 -14.63
N ILE A 33 -9.66 29.70 -13.55
CA ILE A 33 -8.97 28.59 -12.91
C ILE A 33 -9.82 28.20 -11.72
N GLY A 34 -10.55 27.09 -11.84
CA GLY A 34 -11.53 26.65 -10.84
C GLY A 34 -10.94 26.07 -9.56
N ALA A 35 -9.66 26.29 -9.30
CA ALA A 35 -8.94 25.69 -8.19
C ALA A 35 -7.87 26.65 -7.67
N ASP A 36 -7.50 26.51 -6.39
CA ASP A 36 -6.39 27.26 -5.81
C ASP A 36 -5.10 26.90 -6.56
N ILE A 37 -4.50 27.91 -7.21
CA ILE A 37 -3.31 27.76 -8.05
C ILE A 37 -2.12 27.28 -7.22
N GLU A 38 -1.97 27.79 -5.99
CA GLU A 38 -0.84 27.45 -5.13
C GLU A 38 -0.96 26.02 -4.63
N GLU A 39 -2.16 25.61 -4.20
CA GLU A 39 -2.41 24.23 -3.80
C GLU A 39 -2.21 23.26 -4.97
N PHE A 40 -2.61 23.66 -6.18
CA PHE A 40 -2.44 22.82 -7.37
C PHE A 40 -0.96 22.65 -7.72
N LEU A 41 -0.20 23.73 -7.73
CA LEU A 41 1.24 23.71 -7.97
C LEU A 41 1.99 22.90 -6.91
N ALA A 42 1.59 23.02 -5.63
CA ALA A 42 2.16 22.21 -4.55
C ALA A 42 1.90 20.71 -4.75
N ALA A 43 0.67 20.34 -5.14
CA ALA A 43 0.32 18.96 -5.43
C ALA A 43 1.12 18.39 -6.63
N MET A 44 1.30 19.17 -7.69
CA MET A 44 2.10 18.76 -8.86
C MET A 44 3.58 18.61 -8.51
N LYS A 45 4.14 19.50 -7.68
CA LYS A 45 5.51 19.39 -7.18
C LYS A 45 5.72 18.12 -6.34
N ALA A 46 4.74 17.76 -5.52
CA ALA A 46 4.76 16.50 -4.77
C ALA A 46 4.69 15.29 -5.71
N CYS A 47 3.82 15.31 -6.73
CA CYS A 47 3.76 14.26 -7.75
C CYS A 47 5.10 14.06 -8.47
N ASP A 48 5.81 15.13 -8.82
CA ASP A 48 7.13 15.03 -9.45
C ASP A 48 8.15 14.36 -8.55
N ARG A 49 8.20 14.78 -7.28
CA ARG A 49 9.11 14.19 -6.32
C ARG A 49 8.83 12.70 -6.11
N ILE A 50 7.55 12.32 -6.00
CA ILE A 50 7.14 10.92 -5.87
C ILE A 50 7.56 10.12 -7.12
N SER A 51 7.34 10.69 -8.31
CA SER A 51 7.72 10.05 -9.59
C SER A 51 9.23 9.88 -9.72
N GLN A 52 10.01 10.90 -9.35
CA GLN A 52 11.47 10.85 -9.34
C GLN A 52 11.97 9.77 -8.37
N THR A 53 11.44 9.72 -7.14
CA THR A 53 11.77 8.66 -6.18
C THR A 53 11.37 7.28 -6.73
N TYR A 54 10.20 7.14 -7.35
CA TYR A 54 9.75 5.90 -7.99
C TYR A 54 10.75 5.41 -9.04
N HIS A 55 11.18 6.29 -9.95
CA HIS A 55 12.17 5.92 -10.97
C HIS A 55 13.55 5.61 -10.39
N GLN A 56 13.98 6.32 -9.35
CA GLN A 56 15.24 5.99 -8.65
C GLN A 56 15.20 4.59 -8.03
N ILE A 57 14.06 4.19 -7.44
CA ILE A 57 13.87 2.85 -6.86
C ILE A 57 13.76 1.80 -7.96
N LEU A 58 13.01 2.08 -9.03
CA LEU A 58 12.80 1.19 -10.17
C LEU A 58 14.11 0.90 -10.92
N ASP A 59 14.92 1.93 -11.17
CA ASP A 59 16.19 1.81 -11.88
C ASP A 59 17.30 1.19 -11.01
N CYS A 60 17.03 0.95 -9.71
CA CYS A 60 17.99 0.37 -8.80
C CYS A 60 18.17 -1.13 -9.08
N PRO A 61 19.41 -1.65 -9.16
CA PRO A 61 19.65 -3.07 -9.44
C PRO A 61 19.24 -4.01 -8.28
N THR A 62 19.14 -3.49 -7.05
CA THR A 62 18.74 -4.29 -5.89
C THR A 62 17.22 -4.49 -5.83
N CYS A 63 16.82 -5.60 -5.20
CA CYS A 63 15.42 -5.98 -4.95
C CYS A 63 14.93 -5.56 -3.56
N TYR A 64 15.86 -5.19 -2.68
CA TYR A 64 15.60 -4.83 -1.30
C TYR A 64 16.56 -3.76 -0.83
N PHE A 65 16.18 -3.09 0.25
CA PHE A 65 16.92 -1.97 0.80
C PHE A 65 17.08 -2.07 2.32
N GLN A 66 18.17 -1.50 2.81
CA GLN A 66 18.40 -1.19 4.21
C GLN A 66 17.97 0.26 4.50
N ALA A 67 17.74 0.59 5.78
CA ALA A 67 17.34 1.94 6.16
C ALA A 67 18.45 2.97 5.89
N GLU A 68 19.71 2.51 5.92
CA GLU A 68 20.92 3.29 5.77
C GLU A 68 21.27 3.58 4.30
N ASP A 69 20.67 2.83 3.36
CA ASP A 69 20.90 3.04 1.93
C ASP A 69 20.58 4.49 1.56
N SER A 70 21.46 5.12 0.79
CA SER A 70 21.38 6.55 0.49
C SER A 70 20.02 6.95 -0.11
N ILE A 71 19.50 6.13 -1.03
CA ILE A 71 18.18 6.31 -1.64
C ILE A 71 17.04 6.25 -0.62
N ILE A 72 17.15 5.38 0.38
CA ILE A 72 16.18 5.26 1.47
C ILE A 72 16.30 6.44 2.41
N LYS A 73 17.50 6.69 2.95
CA LYS A 73 17.76 7.78 3.90
C LYS A 73 17.35 9.16 3.37
N ASN A 74 17.51 9.39 2.07
CA ASN A 74 17.20 10.68 1.45
C ASN A 74 15.69 10.90 1.25
N ASN A 75 14.91 9.84 1.02
CA ASN A 75 13.51 9.96 0.62
C ASN A 75 12.51 9.44 1.66
N PHE A 76 12.98 8.63 2.62
CA PHE A 76 12.14 7.91 3.57
C PHE A 76 12.64 8.09 5.01
N THR A 77 11.72 8.01 5.95
CA THR A 77 11.95 7.82 7.37
C THR A 77 11.38 6.47 7.74
N VAL A 78 12.25 5.53 8.13
CA VAL A 78 11.87 4.14 8.40
C VAL A 78 11.81 3.92 9.90
N ILE A 79 10.70 3.33 10.35
CA ILE A 79 10.46 2.94 11.75
C ILE A 79 10.04 1.47 11.73
N THR A 80 10.72 0.63 12.49
CA THR A 80 10.48 -0.82 12.53
C THR A 80 9.83 -1.24 13.85
N ASP A 81 9.23 -2.42 13.85
CA ASP A 81 8.60 -3.05 15.02
C ASP A 81 7.54 -2.18 15.70
N VAL A 82 6.77 -1.46 14.89
CA VAL A 82 5.70 -0.56 15.34
C VAL A 82 4.37 -0.88 14.66
N GLU A 83 3.29 -0.60 15.38
CA GLU A 83 1.94 -0.67 14.82
C GLU A 83 1.62 0.55 13.92
N PRO A 84 0.75 0.36 12.91
CA PRO A 84 0.08 1.44 12.19
C PRO A 84 -0.63 2.43 13.14
N VAL A 85 -0.67 3.71 12.78
CA VAL A 85 -1.34 4.76 13.57
C VAL A 85 -2.58 5.35 12.90
N PHE A 86 -2.71 5.20 11.58
CA PHE A 86 -3.85 5.60 10.76
C PHE A 86 -4.78 4.44 10.43
N PHE A 87 -4.51 3.25 10.96
CA PHE A 87 -5.33 2.07 10.79
C PHE A 87 -5.39 1.31 12.12
N SER A 88 -6.59 0.91 12.54
CA SER A 88 -6.75 -0.09 13.59
C SER A 88 -7.09 -1.43 12.98
N GLN A 89 -6.35 -2.46 13.38
CA GLN A 89 -6.69 -3.84 13.07
C GLN A 89 -8.12 -4.15 13.52
N MET A 90 -8.88 -4.87 12.70
CA MET A 90 -10.21 -5.34 13.09
C MET A 90 -10.11 -6.25 14.31
N PRO A 91 -10.93 -6.04 15.36
CA PRO A 91 -10.94 -6.94 16.51
C PRO A 91 -11.24 -8.39 16.10
N LEU A 92 -10.56 -9.35 16.74
CA LEU A 92 -10.78 -10.78 16.44
C LEU A 92 -12.22 -11.22 16.77
N ALA A 93 -12.84 -10.61 17.79
CA ALA A 93 -14.24 -10.85 18.12
C ALA A 93 -15.16 -10.52 16.94
N ASP A 94 -14.98 -9.36 16.31
CA ASP A 94 -15.74 -8.94 15.14
C ASP A 94 -15.47 -9.87 13.94
N LEU A 95 -14.23 -10.36 13.77
CA LEU A 95 -13.88 -11.28 12.69
C LEU A 95 -14.61 -12.62 12.84
N ARG A 96 -14.78 -13.10 14.08
CA ARG A 96 -15.48 -14.36 14.39
C ARG A 96 -16.99 -14.31 14.14
N GLU A 97 -17.55 -13.12 13.92
CA GLU A 97 -18.94 -12.99 13.43
C GLU A 97 -19.09 -13.45 11.97
N TYR A 98 -17.99 -13.67 11.26
CA TYR A 98 -17.99 -14.17 9.89
C TYR A 98 -17.71 -15.66 9.87
N THR A 99 -18.45 -16.37 9.01
CA THR A 99 -18.12 -17.73 8.62
C THR A 99 -17.20 -17.73 7.42
N PHE A 100 -16.13 -18.50 7.48
CA PHE A 100 -15.17 -18.71 6.39
C PHE A 100 -15.13 -20.19 6.03
N GLU A 101 -14.83 -20.49 4.76
CA GLU A 101 -14.45 -21.85 4.40
C GLU A 101 -13.16 -22.25 5.14
N PRO A 102 -13.07 -23.48 5.67
CA PRO A 102 -11.85 -23.96 6.30
C PRO A 102 -10.66 -23.93 5.34
N LEU A 103 -9.48 -23.58 5.87
CA LEU A 103 -8.23 -23.69 5.12
C LEU A 103 -8.02 -25.12 4.61
N GLN A 104 -7.58 -25.25 3.35
CA GLN A 104 -7.36 -26.56 2.77
C GLN A 104 -6.15 -27.26 3.41
N THR A 105 -6.36 -28.48 3.89
CA THR A 105 -5.27 -29.40 4.27
C THR A 105 -4.67 -30.02 3.00
N LYS A 106 -3.89 -29.28 2.20
CA LYS A 106 -3.25 -29.95 1.05
C LYS A 106 -2.08 -30.81 1.56
N ASN A 107 -2.23 -32.13 1.62
CA ASN A 107 -1.23 -33.05 2.18
C ASN A 107 0.04 -33.26 1.32
N ARG A 108 0.48 -32.26 0.54
CA ARG A 108 1.68 -32.35 -0.32
C ARG A 108 2.46 -31.05 -0.27
N PHE A 109 3.15 -30.81 0.84
CA PHE A 109 3.88 -29.55 1.10
C PHE A 109 5.33 -29.82 1.50
N TYR A 110 6.11 -30.47 0.63
CA TYR A 110 7.56 -30.44 0.77
C TYR A 110 8.09 -29.33 -0.13
N GLU A 111 8.67 -28.30 0.51
CA GLU A 111 9.44 -27.20 -0.06
C GLU A 111 8.78 -26.45 -1.23
N TYR A 112 7.77 -25.65 -0.93
CA TYR A 112 7.31 -24.65 -1.89
C TYR A 112 8.43 -23.68 -2.26
N GLY A 113 8.69 -23.57 -3.55
CA GLY A 113 9.39 -22.42 -4.11
C GLY A 113 8.60 -21.15 -3.82
N ASP A 114 9.27 -20.00 -3.86
CA ASP A 114 8.69 -18.73 -3.42
C ASP A 114 7.40 -18.37 -4.17
N GLU A 115 7.33 -18.67 -5.47
CA GLU A 115 6.14 -18.44 -6.29
C GLU A 115 4.96 -19.34 -5.91
N GLU A 116 5.23 -20.62 -5.65
CA GLU A 116 4.19 -21.57 -5.28
C GLU A 116 3.62 -21.23 -3.91
N PHE A 117 4.48 -20.84 -2.96
CA PHE A 117 4.06 -20.33 -1.65
C PHE A 117 3.07 -19.17 -1.82
N LEU A 118 3.42 -18.17 -2.63
CA LEU A 118 2.58 -16.98 -2.81
C LEU A 118 1.29 -17.29 -3.57
N SER A 119 1.35 -18.16 -4.57
CA SER A 119 0.16 -18.61 -5.29
C SER A 119 -0.83 -19.31 -4.34
N VAL A 120 -0.34 -20.15 -3.43
CA VAL A 120 -1.21 -20.77 -2.41
C VAL A 120 -1.76 -19.71 -1.46
N ALA A 121 -0.92 -18.81 -0.93
CA ALA A 121 -1.36 -17.76 -0.03
C ALA A 121 -2.41 -16.83 -0.66
N ASP A 122 -2.24 -16.42 -1.92
CA ASP A 122 -3.20 -15.59 -2.65
C ASP A 122 -4.52 -16.33 -2.84
N ASN A 123 -4.48 -17.60 -3.26
CA ASN A 123 -5.70 -18.41 -3.40
C ASN A 123 -6.46 -18.56 -2.08
N GLU A 124 -5.76 -18.81 -0.96
CA GLU A 124 -6.41 -18.90 0.36
C GLU A 124 -7.03 -17.55 0.77
N ILE A 125 -6.30 -16.44 0.64
CA ILE A 125 -6.82 -15.09 0.96
C ILE A 125 -8.05 -14.77 0.10
N VAL A 126 -7.97 -15.01 -1.22
CA VAL A 126 -9.08 -14.77 -2.15
C VAL A 126 -10.29 -15.65 -1.80
N ASN A 127 -10.07 -16.93 -1.47
CA ASN A 127 -11.15 -17.84 -1.07
C ASN A 127 -11.82 -17.37 0.22
N ILE A 128 -11.04 -17.00 1.24
CA ILE A 128 -11.55 -16.46 2.50
C ILE A 128 -12.38 -15.21 2.24
N LEU A 129 -11.86 -14.25 1.47
CA LEU A 129 -12.56 -13.00 1.16
C LEU A 129 -13.84 -13.21 0.34
N ARG A 130 -13.86 -14.22 -0.56
CA ARG A 130 -15.01 -14.56 -1.39
C ARG A 130 -16.11 -15.25 -0.61
N THR A 131 -15.73 -16.09 0.36
CA THR A 131 -16.66 -16.97 1.11
C THR A 131 -17.13 -16.35 2.41
N ALA A 132 -16.49 -15.26 2.85
CA ALA A 132 -16.86 -14.52 4.04
C ALA A 132 -18.34 -14.07 4.00
N SER A 133 -19.11 -14.56 4.96
CA SER A 133 -20.51 -14.18 5.15
C SER A 133 -20.82 -14.02 6.62
N LYS A 134 -21.69 -13.07 6.95
CA LYS A 134 -22.28 -13.00 8.29
C LYS A 134 -23.48 -13.94 8.46
N GLU A 135 -24.21 -14.25 7.36
CA GLU A 135 -25.52 -14.93 7.46
C GLU A 135 -25.88 -15.86 6.26
N THR A 136 -25.28 -15.72 5.06
CA THR A 136 -25.63 -16.33 3.74
C THR A 136 -27.10 -16.13 3.27
N PRO A 137 -27.43 -15.74 2.00
CA PRO A 137 -26.92 -16.33 0.75
C PRO A 137 -26.72 -15.38 -0.47
N GLU A 138 -26.58 -14.06 -0.30
CA GLU A 138 -26.17 -13.18 -1.41
C GLU A 138 -24.87 -12.45 -1.05
N PHE A 139 -23.75 -12.99 -1.55
CA PHE A 139 -22.36 -12.63 -1.25
C PHE A 139 -22.06 -11.13 -1.35
N LEU A 140 -22.38 -10.38 -0.29
CA LEU A 140 -21.91 -9.02 -0.07
C LEU A 140 -20.46 -9.08 0.41
N THR A 141 -19.55 -8.97 -0.56
CA THR A 141 -18.11 -8.82 -0.38
C THR A 141 -17.80 -7.95 0.85
N LEU A 142 -17.03 -8.49 1.81
CA LEU A 142 -16.60 -7.84 3.06
C LEU A 142 -16.28 -6.34 2.92
N GLY A 143 -15.68 -5.93 1.80
CA GLY A 143 -15.37 -4.53 1.50
C GLY A 143 -16.57 -3.58 1.41
N ARG A 144 -17.73 -4.06 0.94
CA ARG A 144 -18.95 -3.22 0.80
C ARG A 144 -19.51 -2.77 2.14
N SER A 145 -19.39 -3.60 3.18
CA SER A 145 -19.91 -3.30 4.52
C SER A 145 -19.26 -2.07 5.18
N ARG A 146 -17.98 -1.79 4.83
CA ARG A 146 -17.18 -0.70 5.39
C ARG A 146 -16.92 0.44 4.41
N LYS A 147 -17.69 0.51 3.31
CA LYS A 147 -17.55 1.52 2.24
C LYS A 147 -16.19 1.50 1.53
N TRP A 148 -15.45 0.39 1.60
CA TRP A 148 -14.26 0.19 0.78
C TRP A 148 -14.69 -0.06 -0.67
N HIS A 149 -13.93 0.49 -1.61
CA HIS A 149 -14.09 0.23 -3.02
C HIS A 149 -12.78 -0.21 -3.64
N ASN A 150 -12.87 -1.07 -4.65
CA ASN A 150 -11.72 -1.44 -5.47
C ASN A 150 -11.29 -0.21 -6.29
N GLU A 151 -10.13 0.36 -5.96
CA GLU A 151 -9.62 1.57 -6.62
C GLU A 151 -9.25 1.29 -8.08
N ILE A 152 -8.77 0.08 -8.39
CA ILE A 152 -8.42 -0.33 -9.75
C ILE A 152 -9.67 -0.35 -10.63
N ALA A 153 -10.73 -1.04 -10.17
CA ALA A 153 -11.98 -1.14 -10.92
C ALA A 153 -12.67 0.23 -11.09
N LEU A 154 -12.64 1.07 -10.05
CA LEU A 154 -13.28 2.39 -10.09
C LEU A 154 -12.53 3.39 -10.97
N ARG A 155 -11.19 3.30 -11.01
CA ARG A 155 -10.33 4.32 -11.62
C ARG A 155 -9.69 3.90 -12.93
N ASN A 156 -9.84 2.64 -13.33
CA ASN A 156 -9.20 2.07 -14.51
C ASN A 156 -7.66 2.22 -14.49
N VAL A 157 -7.07 2.19 -13.29
CA VAL A 157 -5.62 2.33 -13.08
C VAL A 157 -4.95 0.98 -13.31
N ARG A 158 -3.86 0.94 -14.09
CA ARG A 158 -3.10 -0.29 -14.30
C ARG A 158 -2.49 -0.78 -12.99
N TRP A 159 -2.44 -2.11 -12.81
CA TRP A 159 -1.76 -2.74 -11.69
C TRP A 159 -0.32 -2.22 -11.57
N PRO A 160 0.10 -1.71 -10.39
CA PRO A 160 1.52 -1.66 -10.08
C PRO A 160 1.97 -3.11 -10.01
N PHE A 161 2.68 -3.53 -11.05
CA PHE A 161 3.08 -4.90 -11.26
C PHE A 161 4.41 -4.92 -11.99
N GLU A 162 5.30 -5.77 -11.50
CA GLU A 162 6.59 -5.99 -12.11
C GLU A 162 6.83 -7.50 -12.19
N LEU A 163 6.36 -8.13 -13.29
CA LEU A 163 7.05 -9.30 -13.86
C LEU A 163 8.29 -8.80 -14.61
N VAL A 164 9.15 -8.04 -13.94
CA VAL A 164 10.46 -7.80 -14.54
C VAL A 164 11.29 -8.98 -14.09
N PRO A 165 11.85 -9.78 -15.02
CA PRO A 165 12.97 -10.65 -14.66
C PRO A 165 13.99 -9.74 -14.02
N SER A 166 14.11 -9.84 -12.70
CA SER A 166 14.92 -8.93 -11.92
C SER A 166 16.30 -8.85 -12.57
N ARG A 167 16.81 -7.63 -12.79
CA ARG A 167 18.21 -7.45 -13.20
C ARG A 167 19.18 -7.83 -12.07
N SER A 168 18.65 -8.13 -10.88
CA SER A 168 19.39 -8.70 -9.77
C SER A 168 19.80 -10.15 -10.08
N PRO A 169 20.97 -10.60 -9.62
CA PRO A 169 21.31 -12.02 -9.62
C PRO A 169 20.37 -12.87 -8.74
N GLU A 170 19.61 -12.23 -7.84
CA GLU A 170 18.59 -12.90 -7.03
C GLU A 170 17.21 -12.87 -7.72
N ARG A 171 16.55 -14.03 -7.83
CA ARG A 171 15.17 -14.12 -8.31
C ARG A 171 14.25 -13.37 -7.35
N TYR A 172 13.58 -12.35 -7.87
CA TYR A 172 12.65 -11.51 -7.13
C TYR A 172 11.51 -11.10 -8.04
N GLU A 173 10.31 -11.51 -7.67
CA GLU A 173 9.07 -11.17 -8.37
C GLU A 173 8.10 -10.57 -7.36
N TRP A 174 7.29 -9.60 -7.78
CA TRP A 174 6.28 -9.04 -6.90
C TRP A 174 5.00 -8.70 -7.64
N GLN A 175 3.90 -8.84 -6.91
CA GLN A 175 2.57 -8.52 -7.41
C GLN A 175 1.81 -7.74 -6.36
N THR A 176 1.06 -6.73 -6.79
CA THR A 176 -0.03 -6.19 -5.98
C THR A 176 -1.31 -6.79 -6.51
N THR A 177 -2.08 -7.49 -5.68
CA THR A 177 -3.35 -8.14 -6.10
C THR A 177 -4.57 -7.42 -5.54
N PHE A 178 -4.35 -6.39 -4.71
CA PHE A 178 -5.45 -5.68 -4.08
C PHE A 178 -5.10 -4.23 -3.78
N ILE A 179 -5.98 -3.30 -4.17
CA ILE A 179 -5.91 -1.88 -3.80
C ILE A 179 -7.34 -1.41 -3.48
N TRP A 180 -7.63 -1.21 -2.19
CA TRP A 180 -8.91 -0.74 -1.71
C TRP A 180 -8.79 0.65 -1.13
N GLY A 181 -9.68 1.54 -1.57
CA GLY A 181 -9.80 2.90 -1.05
C GLY A 181 -11.09 3.05 -0.28
N LEU A 182 -11.13 4.01 0.63
CA LEU A 182 -12.32 4.26 1.43
C LEU A 182 -13.15 5.40 0.85
N LYS A 183 -14.46 5.20 0.73
CA LYS A 183 -15.37 6.26 0.30
C LYS A 183 -15.33 7.42 1.31
N SER A 184 -14.92 8.60 0.85
CA SER A 184 -14.83 9.87 1.61
C SER A 184 -13.58 10.09 2.46
N LEU A 185 -12.66 9.12 2.57
CA LEU A 185 -11.39 9.27 3.28
C LEU A 185 -10.21 8.94 2.35
N PRO A 186 -9.03 9.55 2.55
CA PRO A 186 -7.89 9.31 1.67
C PRO A 186 -7.23 7.94 1.92
N HIS A 187 -7.59 7.23 3.00
CA HIS A 187 -7.02 5.93 3.37
C HIS A 187 -7.09 4.90 2.25
N THR A 188 -6.04 4.08 2.17
CA THR A 188 -5.91 3.01 1.19
C THR A 188 -5.29 1.78 1.83
N VAL A 189 -5.82 0.60 1.53
CA VAL A 189 -5.19 -0.69 1.85
C VAL A 189 -4.67 -1.34 0.57
N ILE A 190 -3.46 -1.88 0.63
CA ILE A 190 -2.79 -2.58 -0.46
C ILE A 190 -2.44 -4.00 0.03
N LEU A 191 -2.70 -5.02 -0.77
CA LEU A 191 -2.14 -6.37 -0.57
C LEU A 191 -1.08 -6.62 -1.63
N SER A 192 0.13 -6.93 -1.19
CA SER A 192 1.27 -7.15 -2.07
C SER A 192 2.02 -8.43 -1.72
N PHE A 193 2.31 -9.23 -2.74
CA PHE A 193 3.01 -10.50 -2.69
C PHE A 193 4.44 -10.31 -3.19
N GLN A 194 5.40 -10.90 -2.49
CA GLN A 194 6.84 -10.68 -2.66
C GLN A 194 7.53 -12.04 -2.70
N ALA A 195 7.90 -12.51 -3.90
CA ALA A 195 8.48 -13.83 -4.14
C ALA A 195 9.95 -13.83 -3.75
N THR A 196 10.19 -13.90 -2.44
CA THR A 196 11.52 -13.85 -1.86
C THR A 196 11.54 -14.41 -0.44
N ARG A 197 12.65 -15.05 -0.09
CA ARG A 197 13.03 -15.41 1.29
C ARG A 197 13.96 -14.37 1.94
N SER A 198 14.21 -13.24 1.28
CA SER A 198 15.13 -12.22 1.79
C SER A 198 14.63 -11.69 3.15
N PRO A 199 15.49 -11.66 4.18
CA PRO A 199 15.14 -11.09 5.48
C PRO A 199 15.17 -9.56 5.47
N ALA A 200 15.48 -8.92 4.33
CA ALA A 200 15.71 -7.49 4.29
C ALA A 200 14.47 -6.67 4.68
N PRO A 201 14.67 -5.53 5.36
CA PRO A 201 13.59 -4.82 6.02
C PRO A 201 12.68 -4.06 5.06
N ILE A 202 13.07 -3.86 3.79
CA ILE A 202 12.31 -3.07 2.82
C ILE A 202 12.40 -3.74 1.46
N MET A 203 11.27 -4.13 0.86
CA MET A 203 11.26 -4.67 -0.51
C MET A 203 11.04 -3.55 -1.54
N ARG A 204 11.65 -3.69 -2.72
CA ARG A 204 11.43 -2.78 -3.85
C ARG A 204 9.96 -2.69 -4.24
N GLY A 205 9.28 -3.82 -4.36
CA GLY A 205 7.86 -3.92 -4.71
C GLY A 205 6.95 -3.24 -3.70
N GLU A 206 7.25 -3.32 -2.40
CA GLU A 206 6.51 -2.58 -1.37
C GLU A 206 6.59 -1.06 -1.63
N LEU A 207 7.79 -0.55 -1.88
CA LEU A 207 8.01 0.88 -2.17
C LEU A 207 7.34 1.31 -3.48
N LEU A 208 7.50 0.53 -4.55
CA LEU A 208 6.92 0.85 -5.86
C LEU A 208 5.38 0.89 -5.79
N SER A 209 4.76 -0.03 -5.05
CA SER A 209 3.31 -0.01 -4.81
C SER A 209 2.85 1.22 -4.03
N ILE A 210 3.54 1.55 -2.93
CA ILE A 210 3.24 2.73 -2.11
C ILE A 210 3.37 4.02 -2.92
N LEU A 211 4.49 4.17 -3.65
CA LEU A 211 4.79 5.36 -4.46
C LEU A 211 3.77 5.52 -5.59
N SER A 212 3.47 4.44 -6.32
CA SER A 212 2.46 4.45 -7.39
C SER A 212 1.11 4.90 -6.86
N VAL A 213 0.66 4.30 -5.74
CA VAL A 213 -0.64 4.62 -5.15
C VAL A 213 -0.71 6.05 -4.64
N THR A 214 0.33 6.49 -3.95
CA THR A 214 0.41 7.87 -3.45
C THR A 214 0.36 8.87 -4.59
N TRP A 215 1.12 8.63 -5.68
CA TRP A 215 1.20 9.56 -6.80
C TRP A 215 -0.16 9.85 -7.45
N TRP A 216 -0.97 8.82 -7.75
CA TRP A 216 -2.27 9.07 -8.38
C TRP A 216 -3.31 9.57 -7.37
N LYS A 217 -3.29 9.09 -6.12
CA LYS A 217 -4.21 9.59 -5.08
C LYS A 217 -3.94 11.04 -4.71
N ASN A 218 -2.70 11.51 -4.81
CA ASN A 218 -2.34 12.90 -4.54
C ASN A 218 -3.11 13.86 -5.47
N LYS A 219 -3.43 13.42 -6.69
CA LYS A 219 -4.24 14.18 -7.65
C LYS A 219 -5.73 14.19 -7.33
N LEU A 220 -6.20 13.23 -6.54
CA LEU A 220 -7.61 13.09 -6.16
C LEU A 220 -7.95 13.85 -4.87
N ILE A 221 -6.99 13.97 -3.96
CA ILE A 221 -7.17 14.74 -2.72
C ILE A 221 -6.96 16.25 -2.94
N PHE A 222 -6.46 16.64 -4.11
CA PHE A 222 -6.37 18.04 -4.52
C PHE A 222 -7.74 18.72 -4.43
N GLY A 223 -7.79 19.90 -3.80
CA GLY A 223 -9.03 20.65 -3.57
C GLY A 223 -9.96 20.00 -2.54
N THR A 224 -9.47 19.02 -1.76
CA THR A 224 -10.18 18.48 -0.60
C THR A 224 -9.56 18.98 0.70
N VAL A 225 -10.24 18.74 1.83
CA VAL A 225 -9.71 19.10 3.15
C VAL A 225 -8.50 18.26 3.58
N HIS A 226 -8.22 17.16 2.89
CA HIS A 226 -7.17 16.21 3.26
C HIS A 226 -5.79 16.67 2.77
N LYS A 227 -4.77 16.54 3.62
CA LYS A 227 -3.40 16.99 3.34
C LYS A 227 -2.43 15.86 3.04
N PHE A 228 -2.76 14.61 3.39
CA PHE A 228 -1.95 13.44 3.07
C PHE A 228 -2.81 12.18 2.92
N ILE A 229 -2.18 11.12 2.42
CA ILE A 229 -2.81 9.84 2.10
C ILE A 229 -2.14 8.74 2.94
N PRO A 230 -2.83 8.22 3.98
CA PRO A 230 -2.39 7.03 4.66
C PRO A 230 -2.57 5.81 3.77
N ILE A 231 -1.51 5.00 3.67
CA ILE A 231 -1.49 3.73 2.96
C ILE A 231 -1.12 2.65 3.96
N LEU A 232 -1.96 1.62 4.10
CA LEU A 232 -1.61 0.38 4.76
C LEU A 232 -1.27 -0.65 3.69
N LEU A 233 -0.01 -1.04 3.58
CA LEU A 233 0.41 -2.16 2.74
C LEU A 233 0.55 -3.40 3.60
N ILE A 234 -0.13 -4.48 3.23
CA ILE A 234 0.04 -5.82 3.80
C ILE A 234 0.94 -6.58 2.84
N SER A 235 2.14 -6.91 3.32
CA SER A 235 3.19 -7.57 2.56
C SER A 235 3.18 -9.06 2.90
N ILE A 236 2.89 -9.88 1.89
CA ILE A 236 2.96 -11.33 1.93
C ILE A 236 4.29 -11.73 1.31
N ARG A 237 5.20 -12.25 2.13
CA ARG A 237 6.52 -12.75 1.71
C ARG A 237 6.56 -14.25 1.91
N THR A 238 7.48 -14.94 1.24
CA THR A 238 7.73 -16.34 1.57
C THR A 238 8.15 -16.46 3.03
N GLY A 239 7.39 -17.23 3.82
CA GLY A 239 7.68 -17.49 5.22
C GLY A 239 7.22 -16.44 6.22
N SER A 240 6.74 -15.26 5.80
CA SER A 240 6.29 -14.22 6.74
C SER A 240 5.35 -13.19 6.13
N PHE A 241 4.44 -12.68 6.95
CA PHE A 241 3.55 -11.56 6.63
C PHE A 241 3.91 -10.34 7.49
N ARG A 242 3.64 -9.13 7.00
CA ARG A 242 3.85 -7.90 7.78
C ARG A 242 3.08 -6.71 7.22
N THR A 243 2.79 -5.71 8.05
CA THR A 243 2.23 -4.45 7.57
C THR A 243 3.33 -3.41 7.40
N CYS A 244 3.13 -2.52 6.43
CA CYS A 244 3.85 -1.27 6.24
C CYS A 244 2.82 -0.15 6.14
N GLU A 245 2.72 0.70 7.15
CA GLU A 245 2.00 1.94 7.02
C GLU A 245 2.90 3.01 6.41
N ALA A 246 2.41 3.70 5.39
CA ALA A 246 3.12 4.75 4.69
C ALA A 246 2.27 6.01 4.51
N PHE A 247 2.92 7.16 4.63
CA PHE A 247 2.32 8.45 4.28
C PHE A 247 3.39 9.46 3.89
N TYR A 248 3.03 10.39 2.99
CA TYR A 248 3.92 11.43 2.52
C TYR A 248 3.75 12.72 3.33
N THR A 249 4.85 13.28 3.82
CA THR A 249 4.86 14.49 4.66
C THR A 249 5.02 15.79 3.88
N GLY A 250 5.01 15.75 2.54
CA GLY A 250 5.41 16.88 1.71
C GLY A 250 6.93 16.99 1.49
N SER A 251 7.73 16.24 2.28
CA SER A 251 9.18 16.16 2.10
C SER A 251 9.64 14.72 1.92
N LYS A 252 9.41 13.86 2.90
CA LYS A 252 9.75 12.43 2.88
C LYS A 252 8.52 11.56 3.10
N PHE A 253 8.62 10.31 2.69
CA PHE A 253 7.72 9.27 3.14
C PHE A 253 8.10 8.83 4.55
N VAL A 254 7.11 8.62 5.40
CA VAL A 254 7.30 7.85 6.63
C VAL A 254 6.84 6.43 6.35
N LEU A 255 7.68 5.44 6.66
CA LEU A 255 7.39 4.01 6.55
C LEU A 255 7.44 3.40 7.95
N ARG A 256 6.36 2.71 8.34
CA ARG A 256 6.19 2.10 9.65
C ARG A 256 5.93 0.61 9.46
N TYR A 257 6.94 -0.19 9.72
CA TYR A 257 6.87 -1.64 9.58
C TYR A 257 6.49 -2.29 10.90
N SER A 258 5.54 -3.21 10.85
CA SER A 258 5.24 -4.10 11.98
C SER A 258 6.32 -5.16 12.14
N LYS A 259 6.29 -5.85 13.27
CA LYS A 259 6.99 -7.13 13.41
C LYS A 259 6.46 -8.13 12.37
N PRO A 260 7.34 -8.95 11.76
CA PRO A 260 6.90 -10.04 10.91
C PRO A 260 6.07 -11.08 11.69
N VAL A 261 4.99 -11.54 11.09
CA VAL A 261 4.20 -12.70 11.53
C VAL A 261 4.71 -13.90 10.73
N PRO A 262 5.29 -14.93 11.37
CA PRO A 262 5.76 -16.11 10.67
C PRO A 262 4.58 -16.84 10.03
N MET A 263 4.79 -17.42 8.86
CA MET A 263 3.80 -18.25 8.19
C MET A 263 4.50 -19.35 7.39
N ASN A 264 4.26 -20.60 7.77
CA ASN A 264 4.73 -21.76 7.02
C ASN A 264 3.59 -22.75 6.76
N PHE A 265 3.43 -23.20 5.51
CA PHE A 265 2.38 -24.16 5.16
C PHE A 265 2.58 -25.55 5.77
N THR A 266 3.78 -25.85 6.29
CA THR A 266 4.07 -27.10 7.02
C THR A 266 3.69 -27.04 8.50
N GLU A 267 3.38 -25.87 9.05
CA GLU A 267 2.95 -25.71 10.44
C GLU A 267 1.51 -26.21 10.66
N PRO A 268 1.12 -26.49 11.91
CA PRO A 268 -0.25 -26.87 12.26
C PRO A 268 -1.29 -25.91 11.68
N ILE A 269 -2.47 -26.43 11.36
CA ILE A 269 -3.53 -25.61 10.74
C ILE A 269 -3.93 -24.43 11.64
N GLU A 270 -3.86 -24.60 12.96
CA GLU A 270 -4.18 -23.57 13.95
C GLU A 270 -3.25 -22.36 13.85
N ASP A 271 -1.96 -22.58 13.60
CA ASP A 271 -0.98 -21.50 13.47
C ASP A 271 -1.11 -20.80 12.11
N ARG A 272 -1.40 -21.56 11.05
CA ARG A 272 -1.73 -21.01 9.73
C ARG A 272 -2.99 -20.15 9.77
N VAL A 273 -4.04 -20.60 10.46
CA VAL A 273 -5.28 -19.83 10.66
C VAL A 273 -4.98 -18.49 11.34
N LYS A 274 -4.14 -18.45 12.38
CA LYS A 274 -3.77 -17.18 13.03
C LYS A 274 -3.11 -16.20 12.07
N ALA A 275 -2.23 -16.68 11.19
CA ALA A 275 -1.55 -15.83 10.21
C ALA A 275 -2.54 -15.28 9.16
N PHE A 276 -3.47 -16.11 8.67
CA PHE A 276 -4.51 -15.65 7.75
C PHE A 276 -5.52 -14.71 8.42
N ASP A 277 -5.99 -15.02 9.63
CA ASP A 277 -6.84 -14.13 10.44
C ASP A 277 -6.17 -12.76 10.57
N TRP A 278 -4.88 -12.73 10.91
CA TRP A 278 -4.11 -11.49 11.00
C TRP A 278 -4.14 -10.68 9.70
N VAL A 279 -3.99 -11.32 8.53
CA VAL A 279 -4.10 -10.66 7.21
C VAL A 279 -5.50 -10.10 7.00
N ILE A 280 -6.54 -10.88 7.25
CA ILE A 280 -7.93 -10.46 7.04
C ILE A 280 -8.29 -9.30 7.98
N GLN A 281 -7.86 -9.34 9.23
CA GLN A 281 -8.12 -8.26 10.19
C GLN A 281 -7.53 -6.92 9.73
N TRP A 282 -6.37 -6.93 9.04
CA TRP A 282 -5.77 -5.72 8.49
C TRP A 282 -6.41 -5.29 7.16
N LEU A 283 -6.78 -6.24 6.30
CA LEU A 283 -7.54 -5.94 5.08
C LEU A 283 -8.86 -5.25 5.40
N LEU A 284 -9.46 -5.59 6.55
CA LEU A 284 -10.71 -5.02 7.06
C LEU A 284 -10.49 -3.94 8.12
N SER A 285 -9.28 -3.39 8.21
CA SER A 285 -8.96 -2.35 9.19
C SER A 285 -9.91 -1.15 9.14
N THR A 286 -10.03 -0.47 10.27
CA THR A 286 -10.76 0.79 10.39
C THR A 286 -9.77 1.94 10.21
N PRO A 287 -10.06 2.97 9.40
CA PRO A 287 -9.23 4.16 9.32
C PRO A 287 -9.20 4.89 10.66
N LEU A 288 -8.03 5.42 11.02
CA LEU A 288 -7.81 6.27 12.18
C LEU A 288 -7.11 7.57 11.76
N GLY A 289 -7.05 8.50 12.71
CA GLY A 289 -6.26 9.73 12.62
C GLY A 289 -6.91 10.83 11.78
N ASP A 290 -6.46 12.06 12.04
CA ASP A 290 -6.86 13.23 11.27
C ASP A 290 -5.92 13.42 10.07
N THR A 291 -6.47 13.30 8.87
CA THR A 291 -5.75 13.47 7.60
C THR A 291 -5.73 14.91 7.10
N GLN A 292 -6.38 15.83 7.82
CA GLN A 292 -6.37 17.27 7.54
C GLN A 292 -5.18 17.96 8.23
N ASN A 293 -4.65 17.38 9.30
CA ASN A 293 -3.56 17.97 10.09
C ASN A 293 -2.32 17.05 10.17
N LEU A 294 -1.28 17.42 9.43
CA LEU A 294 -0.02 16.68 9.36
C LEU A 294 0.81 16.79 10.66
N GLU A 295 0.66 17.86 11.45
CA GLU A 295 1.40 18.03 12.70
C GLU A 295 0.89 17.06 13.77
N SER A 296 -0.44 16.85 13.84
CA SER A 296 -1.01 15.82 14.71
C SER A 296 -0.49 14.43 14.35
N ALA A 297 -0.36 14.13 13.06
CA ALA A 297 0.19 12.88 12.55
C ALA A 297 1.64 12.63 12.99
N ILE A 298 2.51 13.63 12.84
CA ILE A 298 3.92 13.55 13.24
C ILE A 298 4.06 13.41 14.77
N SER A 299 3.18 14.06 15.53
CA SER A 299 3.17 13.98 17.00
C SER A 299 2.78 12.58 17.52
N MET A 300 1.84 11.90 16.86
CA MET A 300 1.51 10.49 17.16
C MET A 300 2.70 9.57 16.87
N GLY A 301 3.44 9.85 15.79
CA GLY A 301 4.64 9.11 15.43
C GLY A 301 5.78 9.22 16.45
N ARG A 302 5.85 10.30 17.23
CA ARG A 302 6.88 10.52 18.26
C ARG A 302 6.52 9.97 19.65
N ARG A 303 5.23 9.86 20.00
CA ARG A 303 4.80 9.47 21.36
C ARG A 303 4.99 7.97 21.68
N VAL A 304 5.26 7.12 20.70
CA VAL A 304 5.43 5.67 20.92
C VAL A 304 6.90 5.29 21.21
N SER A 305 7.88 6.18 20.99
CA SER A 305 9.29 5.92 21.30
C SER A 305 9.67 6.11 22.77
N SER A 306 8.70 6.39 23.65
CA SER A 306 8.90 6.56 25.09
C SER A 306 7.93 5.66 25.86
N ARG A 307 8.21 4.35 25.91
CA ARG A 307 7.84 3.56 27.07
C ARG A 307 9.13 3.19 27.81
N PRO A 308 9.25 3.47 29.12
CA PRO A 308 10.41 3.05 29.89
C PRO A 308 10.43 1.51 29.97
N ARG A 309 11.65 0.98 30.01
CA ARG A 309 11.96 -0.45 30.19
C ARG A 309 11.39 -1.00 31.49
#